data_AF-A0AAD6ZPM9-F1
#
_entry.id   AF-A0AAD6ZPM9-F1
#
_cell.length_a   1.000
_cell.length_b   1.000
_cell.length_c   1.000
_cell.angle_alpha   90.00
_cell.angle_beta   90.00
_cell.angle_gamma   90.00
#
_symmetry.space_group_name_H-M   'P 1'
#
loop_
_entity.id
_entity.type
_entity.pdbx_description
1 polymer ?
#
loop_
_entity_poly.entity_id
_entity_poly.type
_entity_poly.pdbx_seq_one_letter_code
_entity_poly.pdbx_strand_id
1 'polypeptide(L)' 'QPVSVLNHPKFKTMIDIAARATNGVIIPGMRSTREEIMNLFHEQMDKLRTCLHVSTK' A
#
# COMPACT_ATOMS: atom_id res chain seq x y z
N GLN A 1 4.64 13.90 -4.54
CA GLN A 1 5.09 12.67 -3.85
C GLN A 1 4.66 11.46 -4.68
N PRO A 2 5.35 10.30 -4.61
CA PRO A 2 5.00 9.11 -5.41
C PRO A 2 3.56 8.66 -5.21
N VAL A 3 3.04 8.74 -3.98
CA VAL A 3 1.66 8.36 -3.65
C VAL A 3 0.64 9.28 -4.34
N SER A 4 0.97 10.56 -4.56
CA SER A 4 0.06 11.54 -5.18
C SER A 4 -0.25 11.24 -6.66
N VAL A 5 0.57 10.42 -7.31
CA VAL A 5 0.43 10.00 -8.71
C VAL A 5 -0.81 9.11 -8.90
N LEU A 6 -1.29 8.42 -7.87
CA LEU A 6 -2.47 7.56 -7.93
C LEU A 6 -3.77 8.32 -8.29
N ASN A 7 -3.84 9.63 -8.02
CA ASN A 7 -4.98 10.49 -8.43
C ASN A 7 -4.74 11.16 -9.78
N HIS A 8 -3.57 11.02 -10.39
CA HIS A 8 -3.27 11.69 -11.65
C HIS A 8 -4.06 11.02 -12.79
N PRO A 9 -4.80 11.78 -13.63
CA PRO A 9 -5.70 11.21 -14.64
C PRO A 9 -5.02 10.20 -15.58
N LYS A 10 -3.82 10.53 -16.08
CA LYS A 10 -3.07 9.62 -16.95
C LYS A 10 -2.66 8.31 -16.25
N PHE A 11 -2.34 8.41 -14.96
CA PHE A 11 -1.96 7.24 -14.18
C PHE A 11 -3.18 6.37 -13.91
N LYS A 12 -4.31 6.98 -13.54
CA LYS A 12 -5.60 6.28 -13.41
C LYS A 12 -5.99 5.58 -14.72
N THR A 13 -5.84 6.22 -15.87
CA THR A 13 -6.11 5.58 -17.17
C THR A 13 -5.21 4.37 -17.43
N MET A 14 -3.92 4.47 -17.13
CA MET A 14 -2.99 3.34 -17.26
C MET A 14 -3.39 2.17 -16.35
N ILE A 15 -3.75 2.48 -15.12
CA ILE A 15 -4.24 1.54 -14.11
C ILE A 15 -5.54 0.88 -14.58
N ASP A 16 -6.51 1.64 -15.08
CA ASP A 16 -7.79 1.13 -15.56
C ASP A 16 -7.63 0.24 -16.82
N ILE A 17 -6.62 0.52 -17.65
CA ILE A 17 -6.26 -0.35 -18.80
C ILE A 17 -5.66 -1.67 -18.29
N ALA A 18 -4.70 -1.60 -17.37
CA ALA A 18 -4.06 -2.78 -16.81
C ALA A 18 -5.06 -3.66 -16.05
N ALA A 19 -5.94 -3.06 -15.24
CA ALA A 19 -7.02 -3.74 -14.51
C ALA A 19 -7.98 -4.49 -15.43
N ARG A 20 -8.33 -3.90 -16.60
CA ARG A 20 -9.15 -4.57 -17.61
C ARG A 20 -8.44 -5.77 -18.24
N ALA A 21 -7.14 -5.67 -18.47
CA ALA A 21 -6.35 -6.78 -19.01
C ALA A 21 -6.21 -7.95 -18.02
N THR A 22 -6.30 -7.68 -16.71
CA THR A 22 -6.14 -8.67 -15.64
C THR A 22 -7.48 -9.21 -15.09
N ASN A 23 -8.56 -9.17 -15.86
CA ASN A 23 -9.91 -9.60 -15.45
C ASN A 23 -10.50 -8.80 -14.28
N GLY A 24 -10.25 -7.50 -14.21
CA GLY A 24 -10.94 -6.59 -13.29
C GLY A 24 -10.30 -6.49 -11.90
N VAL A 25 -8.97 -6.61 -11.81
CA VAL A 25 -8.27 -6.34 -10.54
C VAL A 25 -8.59 -4.91 -10.10
N ILE A 26 -9.25 -4.77 -8.94
CA ILE A 26 -9.58 -3.48 -8.36
C ILE A 26 -8.31 -2.88 -7.78
N ILE A 27 -7.84 -1.79 -8.36
CA ILE A 27 -6.68 -1.06 -7.83
C ILE A 27 -7.19 -0.09 -6.76
N PRO A 28 -6.74 -0.20 -5.50
CA PRO A 28 -7.17 0.68 -4.43
C PRO A 28 -6.77 2.14 -4.72
N GLY A 29 -7.64 3.07 -4.33
CA GLY A 29 -7.38 4.50 -4.49
C GLY A 29 -6.31 5.01 -3.52
N MET A 30 -5.82 6.24 -3.76
CA MET A 30 -4.71 6.82 -3.01
C MET A 30 -4.84 6.76 -1.50
N ARG A 31 -6.04 7.04 -0.97
CA ARG A 31 -6.31 7.02 0.47
C ARG A 31 -6.11 5.61 1.02
N SER A 32 -6.73 4.62 0.39
CA SER A 32 -6.62 3.21 0.79
C SER A 32 -5.19 2.70 0.65
N THR A 33 -4.47 3.06 -0.42
CA THR A 33 -3.05 2.71 -0.57
C THR A 33 -2.20 3.32 0.54
N ARG A 34 -2.46 4.59 0.91
CA ARG A 34 -1.72 5.26 1.99
C ARG A 34 -2.02 4.63 3.35
N GLU A 35 -3.28 4.32 3.63
CA GLU A 35 -3.70 3.64 4.86
C GLU A 35 -3.01 2.28 4.96
N GLU A 36 -2.99 1.50 3.87
CA GLU A 36 -2.33 0.19 3.85
C GLU A 36 -0.83 0.27 4.08
N ILE A 37 -0.13 1.22 3.45
CA ILE A 37 1.30 1.44 3.69
C ILE A 37 1.58 1.73 5.17
N MET A 38 0.73 2.55 5.81
CA MET A 38 0.88 2.87 7.23
C MET A 38 0.59 1.67 8.11
N ASN A 39 -0.43 0.87 7.79
CA ASN A 39 -0.74 -0.37 8.51
C ASN A 39 0.44 -1.35 8.46
N LEU A 40 0.99 -1.58 7.26
CA LEU A 40 2.17 -2.43 7.07
C LEU A 40 3.37 -1.92 7.87
N PHE A 41 3.58 -0.61 7.90
CA PHE A 41 4.64 -0.01 8.70
C PHE A 41 4.46 -0.28 10.20
N HIS A 42 3.26 -0.05 10.74
CA HIS A 42 2.97 -0.32 12.15
C HIS A 42 3.14 -1.80 12.49
N GLU A 43 2.66 -2.70 11.63
CA GLU A 43 2.79 -4.14 11.82
C GLU A 43 4.27 -4.57 11.90
N GLN A 44 5.13 -3.99 11.05
CA GLN A 44 6.58 -4.24 11.11
C GLN A 44 7.20 -3.72 12.40
N MET A 45 6.78 -2.54 12.86
CA MET A 45 7.27 -1.97 14.12
C MET A 45 6.85 -2.80 15.34
N ASP A 46 5.63 -3.34 15.33
CA ASP A 46 5.13 -4.22 16.39
C ASP A 46 5.86 -5.57 16.42
N LYS A 47 6.12 -6.15 15.23
CA LYS A 47 6.95 -7.34 15.08
C LYS A 47 8.35 -7.10 15.62
N LEU A 48 8.98 -6.00 15.24
CA LEU A 48 10.31 -5.61 15.72
C LEU A 48 10.33 -5.45 17.24
N ARG A 49 9.35 -4.74 17.81
CA ARG A 49 9.20 -4.56 19.26
C ARG A 49 9.11 -5.90 19.98
N THR A 50 8.32 -6.82 19.45
CA THR A 50 8.16 -8.16 20.02
C THR A 50 9.49 -8.92 20.01
N CYS A 51 10.22 -8.93 18.89
CA CYS A 51 11.52 -9.58 18.80
C CYS A 51 12.53 -9.00 19.79
N LEU A 52 12.59 -7.67 19.93
CA LEU A 52 13.51 -7.02 20.86
C LEU A 52 13.16 -7.30 22.33
N HIS A 53 11.87 -7.44 22.65
CA HIS A 53 11.42 -7.77 24.00
C HIS A 53 11.65 -9.25 24.36
N VAL A 54 11.66 -10.15 23.37
CA VAL A 54 12.00 -11.57 23.58
C VAL A 54 13.51 -11.76 23.75
N SER A 55 14.35 -10.99 23.05
CA SER A 55 15.82 -11.06 23.16
C SER A 55 16.41 -10.40 24.42
N THR A 56 15.60 -9.76 25.26
CA THR A 56 16.05 -9.12 26.52
C THR A 56 15.75 -9.95 27.79
N LYS A 57 15.40 -11.24 27.63
CA LYS A 57 15.35 -12.25 28.69
C LYS A 57 16.47 -13.26 28.53
#